data_AF-A0A6I2RJ52-F1
#
_entry.id   AF-A0A6I2RJ52-F1
#
_cell.length_a   1.000
_cell.length_b   1.000
_cell.length_c   1.000
_cell.angle_alpha   90.00
_cell.angle_beta   90.00
_cell.angle_gamma   90.00
#
_symmetry.space_group_name_H-M   'P 1'
#
loop_
_entity.id
_entity.type
_entity.pdbx_description
1 polymer ?
#
loop_
_entity_poly.entity_id
_entity_poly.type
_entity_poly.pdbx_seq_one_letter_code
_entity_poly.pdbx_strand_id
1 'polypeptide(L)'
;MIVLKRTLEMKVRFTKTELDALTKKARKSGLSREGYCRRVLNGTEVKEAPPADVPVLIQEVRRVGNNLNQIMKRANALGLLDVPQLRKALEDNRAVEKLIADTYTVPSD
;
A
#
# COMPACT_ATOMS: atom_id res chain seq x y z
N MET A 1 12.22 11.42 -44.96
CA MET A 1 12.76 10.65 -43.81
C MET A 1 11.69 10.58 -42.73
N ILE A 2 11.24 9.37 -42.36
CA ILE A 2 10.31 9.20 -41.25
C ILE A 2 11.13 9.25 -39.97
N VAL A 3 10.95 10.31 -39.17
CA VAL A 3 11.59 10.43 -37.85
C VAL A 3 10.81 9.58 -36.86
N LEU A 4 11.40 8.48 -36.40
CA LEU A 4 10.84 7.67 -35.32
C LEU A 4 10.88 8.48 -34.01
N LYS A 5 9.71 8.86 -33.50
CA LYS A 5 9.56 9.58 -32.22
C LYS A 5 9.94 8.75 -30.98
N ARG A 6 10.06 7.42 -31.11
CA ARG A 6 10.29 6.49 -30.00
C ARG A 6 11.45 5.56 -30.35
N THR A 7 12.60 5.79 -29.71
CA THR A 7 13.89 5.13 -30.02
C THR A 7 14.45 4.30 -28.87
N LEU A 8 13.86 4.40 -27.67
CA LEU A 8 14.32 3.69 -26.48
C LEU A 8 13.52 2.40 -26.28
N GLU A 9 14.21 1.33 -25.89
CA GLU A 9 13.65 0.00 -25.68
C GLU A 9 13.91 -0.50 -24.25
N MET A 10 12.96 -1.27 -23.70
CA MET A 10 13.07 -1.95 -22.41
C MET A 10 12.62 -3.40 -22.56
N LYS A 11 13.41 -4.35 -22.05
CA LYS A 11 13.06 -5.78 -22.06
C LYS A 11 12.33 -6.15 -20.78
N VAL A 12 11.16 -6.77 -20.90
CA VAL A 12 10.39 -7.34 -19.79
C VAL A 12 10.24 -8.84 -20.02
N ARG A 13 10.60 -9.66 -19.05
CA ARG A 13 10.45 -11.12 -19.12
C ARG A 13 9.11 -11.51 -18.49
N PHE A 14 8.40 -12.41 -19.15
CA PHE A 14 7.13 -12.96 -18.69
C PHE A 14 7.22 -14.48 -18.66
N THR A 15 6.51 -15.08 -17.71
CA THR A 15 6.10 -16.48 -17.81
C THR A 15 5.03 -16.63 -18.91
N LYS A 16 4.79 -17.87 -19.35
CA LYS A 16 3.80 -18.16 -20.40
C LYS A 16 2.41 -17.66 -20.05
N THR A 17 1.98 -17.87 -18.80
CA THR A 17 0.66 -17.47 -18.29
C THR A 17 0.50 -15.95 -18.26
N GLU A 18 1.53 -15.23 -17.82
CA GLU A 18 1.51 -13.76 -17.78
C GLU A 18 1.45 -13.15 -19.19
N LEU A 19 2.19 -13.72 -20.14
CA LEU A 19 2.17 -13.25 -21.53
C LEU A 19 0.81 -13.47 -22.20
N ASP A 20 0.18 -14.62 -21.93
CA ASP A 20 -1.18 -14.92 -22.41
C ASP A 20 -2.21 -13.97 -21.80
N ALA A 21 -2.09 -13.67 -20.50
CA ALA A 21 -2.95 -12.71 -19.81
C ALA A 21 -2.79 -11.30 -20.39
N LEU A 22 -1.55 -10.83 -20.61
CA LEU A 22 -1.26 -9.55 -21.24
C LEU A 22 -1.86 -9.48 -22.65
N THR A 23 -1.69 -10.54 -23.45
CA THR A 23 -2.20 -10.60 -24.82
C THR A 23 -3.73 -10.54 -24.86
N LYS A 24 -4.40 -11.26 -23.95
CA LYS A 24 -5.87 -11.20 -23.82
C LYS A 24 -6.33 -9.80 -23.41
N LYS A 25 -5.67 -9.16 -22.45
CA LYS A 25 -6.00 -7.80 -21.99
C LYS A 25 -5.79 -6.76 -23.11
N ALA A 26 -4.66 -6.83 -23.81
CA ALA A 26 -4.37 -5.95 -24.95
C ALA A 26 -5.43 -6.10 -26.06
N ARG A 27 -5.77 -7.34 -26.46
CA ARG A 27 -6.83 -7.59 -27.46
C ARG A 27 -8.18 -7.02 -27.04
N LYS A 28 -8.61 -7.23 -25.78
CA LYS A 28 -9.87 -6.69 -25.27
C LYS A 28 -9.90 -5.15 -25.28
N SER A 29 -8.75 -4.51 -25.10
CA SER A 29 -8.63 -3.05 -25.13
C SER A 29 -8.53 -2.45 -26.54
N GLY A 30 -8.41 -3.28 -27.58
CA GLY A 30 -8.18 -2.80 -28.96
C GLY A 30 -6.79 -2.18 -29.19
N LEU A 31 -5.85 -2.35 -28.25
CA LEU A 31 -4.50 -1.78 -28.33
C LEU A 31 -3.47 -2.84 -28.72
N SER A 32 -2.36 -2.41 -29.34
CA SER A 32 -1.16 -3.25 -29.43
C SER A 32 -0.63 -3.55 -28.02
N ARG A 33 0.16 -4.61 -27.87
CA ARG A 33 0.76 -4.96 -26.56
C ARG A 33 1.57 -3.80 -25.98
N GLU A 34 2.35 -3.13 -26.83
CA GLU A 34 3.16 -1.97 -26.47
C GLU A 34 2.28 -0.75 -26.15
N GLY A 35 1.19 -0.56 -26.89
CA GLY A 35 0.21 0.49 -26.63
C GLY A 35 -0.51 0.30 -25.30
N TYR A 36 -0.89 -0.94 -25.00
CA TYR A 36 -1.49 -1.34 -23.74
C TYR A 36 -0.53 -1.11 -22.58
N CYS A 37 0.71 -1.63 -22.66
CA CYS A 37 1.71 -1.43 -21.62
C CYS A 37 1.99 0.06 -21.38
N ARG A 38 2.14 0.87 -22.43
CA ARG A 38 2.35 2.32 -22.30
C ARG A 38 1.17 3.01 -21.64
N ARG A 39 -0.06 2.63 -21.97
CA ARG A 39 -1.26 3.23 -21.37
C ARG A 39 -1.41 2.85 -19.89
N VAL A 40 -1.04 1.63 -19.53
CA VAL A 40 -0.96 1.21 -18.13
C VAL A 40 0.15 1.98 -17.40
N LEU A 41 1.37 1.98 -17.92
CA LEU A 41 2.50 2.67 -17.29
C LEU A 41 2.27 4.19 -17.10
N ASN A 42 1.59 4.84 -18.05
CA ASN A 42 1.33 6.28 -17.97
C ASN A 42 0.01 6.62 -17.25
N GLY A 43 -0.91 5.66 -17.13
CA GLY A 43 -2.27 5.88 -16.62
C GLY A 43 -2.52 5.29 -15.23
N THR A 44 -1.62 4.45 -14.73
CA THR A 44 -1.68 3.93 -13.37
C THR A 44 -1.03 4.92 -12.41
N GLU A 45 -1.78 5.39 -11.43
CA GLU A 45 -1.22 6.08 -10.26
C GLU A 45 -0.36 5.07 -9.49
N VAL A 46 0.95 5.11 -9.71
CA VAL A 46 1.92 4.40 -8.89
C VAL A 46 2.15 5.25 -7.66
N LYS A 47 1.55 4.87 -6.53
CA LYS A 47 1.93 5.46 -5.23
C LYS A 47 3.40 5.15 -5.00
N GLU A 48 4.20 6.19 -4.77
CA GLU A 48 5.61 6.01 -4.44
C GLU A 48 5.75 5.06 -3.26
N ALA A 49 6.77 4.21 -3.29
CA ALA A 49 7.07 3.36 -2.15
C ALA A 49 7.22 4.27 -0.92
N PRO A 50 6.60 3.93 0.23
CA PRO A 50 6.75 4.72 1.43
C PRO A 50 8.23 4.97 1.72
N PRO A 51 8.60 6.21 2.09
CA PRO A 51 9.92 6.50 2.61
C PRO A 51 10.31 5.48 3.68
N ALA A 52 11.60 5.13 3.78
CA ALA A 52 12.11 4.10 4.69
C ALA A 52 11.69 4.32 6.16
N ASP A 53 11.36 5.57 6.49
CA ASP A 53 11.01 6.06 7.82
C ASP A 53 9.54 5.72 8.19
N VAL A 54 8.67 5.50 7.21
CA VAL A 54 7.23 5.25 7.45
C VAL A 54 6.97 3.87 8.06
N PRO A 55 7.58 2.76 7.60
CA PRO A 55 7.50 1.47 8.29
C PRO A 55 7.99 1.53 9.74
N VAL A 56 9.05 2.31 10.00
CA VAL A 56 9.59 2.53 11.36
C VAL A 56 8.56 3.28 12.22
N LEU A 57 7.93 4.31 11.67
CA LEU A 57 6.88 5.05 12.36
C LEU A 57 5.67 4.17 12.71
N ILE A 58 5.22 3.30 11.79
CA ILE A 58 4.13 2.34 12.06
C ILE A 58 4.51 1.39 13.22
N GLN A 59 5.75 0.91 13.26
CA GLN A 59 6.23 0.07 14.36
C GLN A 59 6.21 0.80 15.70
N GLU A 60 6.59 2.08 15.73
CA GLU A 60 6.54 2.90 16.93
C GLU A 60 5.11 3.12 17.42
N VAL A 61 4.17 3.41 16.51
CA VAL A 61 2.73 3.53 16.85
C VAL A 61 2.19 2.23 17.44
N ARG A 62 2.52 1.07 16.85
CA ARG A 62 2.16 -0.25 17.40
C ARG A 62 2.72 -0.47 18.79
N ARG A 63 3.98 -0.10 19.02
CA ARG A 63 4.65 -0.23 20.31
C ARG A 63 3.94 0.59 21.38
N VAL A 64 3.63 1.85 21.09
CA VAL A 64 2.90 2.76 22.00
C VAL A 64 1.50 2.21 22.27
N GLY A 65 0.76 1.79 21.24
CA GLY A 65 -0.57 1.19 21.40
C GLY A 65 -0.55 -0.07 22.26
N ASN A 66 0.44 -0.95 22.10
CA ASN A 66 0.59 -2.15 22.91
C ASN A 66 0.88 -1.82 24.39
N ASN A 67 1.74 -0.83 24.66
CA ASN A 67 2.02 -0.37 26.02
C ASN A 67 0.77 0.20 26.69
N LEU A 68 0.00 1.03 25.98
CA LEU A 68 -1.29 1.57 26.43
C LEU A 68 -2.29 0.45 26.77
N ASN A 69 -2.39 -0.56 25.90
CA ASN A 69 -3.26 -1.71 26.13
C ASN A 69 -2.86 -2.52 27.38
N GLN A 70 -1.56 -2.65 27.65
CA GLN A 70 -1.08 -3.32 28.87
C GLN A 70 -1.41 -2.51 30.14
N ILE A 71 -1.24 -1.18 30.11
CA ILE A 71 -1.59 -0.29 31.21
C ILE A 71 -3.09 -0.40 31.51
N MET A 72 -3.94 -0.38 30.47
CA MET A 72 -5.39 -0.56 30.63
C MET A 72 -5.77 -1.89 31.26
N LYS A 73 -5.13 -3.00 30.86
CA LYS A 73 -5.40 -4.31 31.46
C LYS A 73 -5.06 -4.33 32.95
N ARG A 74 -3.92 -3.73 33.33
CA ARG A 74 -3.51 -3.60 34.74
C ARG A 74 -4.46 -2.70 35.54
N ALA A 75 -4.86 -1.56 34.96
CA ALA A 75 -5.80 -0.62 35.58
C ALA A 75 -7.18 -1.24 35.81
N ASN A 76 -7.73 -1.95 34.81
CA ASN A 76 -8.98 -2.71 34.96
C ASN A 76 -8.90 -3.76 36.07
N ALA A 77 -7.78 -4.48 36.19
CA ALA A 77 -7.58 -5.50 37.21
C ALA A 77 -7.48 -4.91 38.64
N LEU A 78 -7.00 -3.65 38.76
CA LEU A 78 -6.83 -2.94 40.02
C LEU A 78 -8.04 -2.09 40.41
N GLY A 79 -9.11 -2.06 39.60
CA GLY A 79 -10.31 -1.26 39.86
C GLY A 79 -10.07 0.26 39.86
N LEU A 80 -8.93 0.72 39.34
CA LEU A 80 -8.48 2.10 39.37
C LEU A 80 -8.53 2.69 37.95
N LEU A 81 -9.21 3.85 37.83
CA LEU A 81 -9.23 4.82 36.73
C LEU A 81 -10.17 4.58 35.52
N ASP A 82 -10.49 5.71 34.89
CA ASP A 82 -11.45 6.00 33.81
C ASP A 82 -11.16 5.21 32.53
N VAL A 83 -11.43 3.90 32.58
CA VAL A 83 -11.29 2.91 31.50
C VAL A 83 -11.85 3.40 30.15
N PRO A 84 -12.99 4.13 30.08
CA PRO A 84 -13.52 4.65 28.83
C PRO A 84 -12.57 5.60 28.08
N GLN A 85 -11.90 6.53 28.76
CA GLN A 85 -11.01 7.50 28.09
C GLN A 85 -9.75 6.82 27.53
N LEU A 86 -9.18 5.87 28.26
CA LEU A 86 -8.01 5.12 27.79
C LEU A 86 -8.35 4.20 26.62
N ARG A 87 -9.55 3.60 26.60
CA ARG A 87 -10.03 2.81 25.47
C ARG A 87 -10.13 3.67 24.21
N LYS A 88 -10.69 4.87 24.33
CA LYS A 88 -10.77 5.85 23.24
C LYS A 88 -9.39 6.22 22.68
N ALA A 89 -8.43 6.53 23.55
CA ALA A 89 -7.07 6.86 23.12
C ALA A 89 -6.36 5.69 22.39
N LEU A 90 -6.67 4.44 22.75
CA LEU A 90 -6.15 3.27 22.03
C LEU A 90 -6.82 3.07 20.67
N GLU A 91 -8.13 3.31 20.58
CA GLU A 91 -8.86 3.29 19.32
C GLU A 91 -8.35 4.37 18.36
N ASP A 92 -8.12 5.59 18.85
CA ASP A 92 -7.55 6.70 18.08
C ASP A 92 -6.15 6.34 17.56
N ASN A 93 -5.29 5.74 18.39
CA ASN A 93 -3.96 5.27 17.97
C ASN A 93 -4.03 4.20 16.86
N ARG A 94 -4.97 3.25 16.96
CA ARG A 94 -5.17 2.23 15.93
C ARG A 94 -5.71 2.81 14.63
N ALA A 95 -6.57 3.83 14.72
CA ALA A 95 -7.09 4.53 13.54
C ALA A 95 -5.97 5.27 12.80
N VAL A 96 -5.05 5.92 13.53
CA VAL A 96 -3.86 6.56 12.95
C VAL A 96 -2.94 5.53 12.30
N GLU A 97 -2.68 4.40 12.96
CA GLU A 97 -1.89 3.30 12.38
C GLU A 97 -2.47 2.83 11.04
N LYS A 98 -3.79 2.61 11.01
CA LYS A 98 -4.50 2.17 9.81
C LYS A 98 -4.46 3.22 8.70
N LEU A 99 -4.65 4.50 9.04
CA LEU A 99 -4.56 5.59 8.07
C LEU A 99 -3.16 5.65 7.42
N ILE A 100 -2.11 5.52 8.22
CA ILE A 100 -0.72 5.48 7.70
C ILE A 100 -0.54 4.25 6.81
N ALA A 101 -1.01 3.07 7.24
CA ALA A 101 -0.96 1.87 6.41
C ALA A 101 -1.71 2.05 5.08
N ASP A 102 -2.98 2.48 5.09
CA ASP A 102 -3.80 2.62 3.87
C ASP A 102 -3.25 3.70 2.89
N THR A 103 -2.59 4.73 3.44
CA THR A 103 -1.96 5.79 2.63
C THR A 103 -0.78 5.23 1.82
N TYR A 104 0.02 4.37 2.45
CA TYR A 104 1.34 3.97 1.93
C TYR A 104 1.46 2.49 1.52
N THR A 105 0.49 1.64 1.85
CA THR A 105 0.44 0.25 1.41
C THR A 105 -0.73 0.06 0.46
N VAL A 106 -0.44 -0.53 -0.70
CA VAL A 106 -1.47 -0.96 -1.66
C VAL A 106 -2.20 -2.16 -1.06
N PRO A 107 -3.53 -2.31 -1.20
CA PRO A 107 -4.18 -3.57 -0.88
C PRO A 107 -3.53 -4.66 -1.74
N SER A 108 -2.90 -5.65 -1.10
CA SER A 108 -2.56 -6.89 -1.79
C SER A 108 -3.86 -7.65 -2.02
N ASP A 109 -4.39 -7.56 -3.24
CA ASP A 109 -5.26 -8.60 -3.81
C ASP A 109 -4.43 -9.86 -4.12
#